data_AF-A0A1H3ZG27-F1
#
_entry.id   AF-A0A1H3ZG27-F1
#
_cell.length_a   1.000
_cell.length_b   1.000
_cell.length_c   1.000
_cell.angle_alpha   90.00
_cell.angle_beta   90.00
_cell.angle_gamma   90.00
#
_symmetry.space_group_name_H-M   'P 1'
#
loop_
_entity.id
_entity.type
_entity.pdbx_description
1 polymer ?
#
loop_
_entity_poly.entity_id
_entity_poly.type
_entity_poly.pdbx_seq_one_letter_code
_entity_poly.pdbx_strand_id
1 'polypeptide(L)'
;MDSKPELMTRKPDWLKISLPQGKQYLDVREIIARKGLHTICVSGKCPNLSECWGRGTASFMILGDVCTRACRFCSVKTGSPQGIVDWNEPDRLAESIEKMNLKHCVITSVDRDDLPDLGAEFWATTIRRVKERNPDVTLETLIPDFNGIEELIYKVIDTGPEIISHNMETVRRLTPKVRSRAKYDVSLKTIETIAKSGKAKPKSGIMVGLGETEEEILETMDDLINVGCQVLTIGQYLQPTRKHLTVKEFVTPEQFRKYKVIGLEKGFKFVESGPLVRSSYHAEKHV
;
A
#
# COMPACT_ATOMS: atom_id res chain seq x y z
N MET A 1 25.18 -28.26 8.45
CA MET A 1 23.82 -28.71 8.87
C MET A 1 22.86 -28.24 7.80
N ASP A 2 22.59 -29.12 6.84
CA ASP A 2 21.70 -28.84 5.71
C ASP A 2 20.26 -28.72 6.22
N SER A 3 19.77 -27.49 6.27
CA SER A 3 18.37 -27.23 6.56
C SER A 3 17.55 -27.75 5.37
N LYS A 4 16.74 -28.80 5.63
CA LYS A 4 15.73 -29.26 4.68
C LYS A 4 14.88 -28.05 4.26
N PRO A 5 14.61 -27.85 2.96
CA PRO A 5 13.73 -26.76 2.54
C PRO A 5 12.36 -26.97 3.19
N GLU A 6 11.92 -26.02 4.01
CA GLU A 6 10.56 -25.98 4.55
C GLU A 6 9.59 -26.13 3.37
N LEU A 7 8.85 -27.24 3.34
CA LEU A 7 7.80 -27.49 2.35
C LEU A 7 6.81 -26.33 2.41
N MET A 8 6.57 -25.65 1.28
CA MET A 8 5.58 -24.58 1.25
C MET A 8 4.24 -25.14 1.72
N THR A 9 3.74 -24.62 2.84
CA THR A 9 2.42 -24.95 3.37
C THR A 9 1.38 -24.76 2.27
N ARG A 10 0.61 -25.82 2.00
CA ARG A 10 -0.44 -25.78 0.97
C ARG A 10 -1.43 -24.67 1.31
N LYS A 11 -1.71 -23.80 0.34
CA LYS A 11 -2.68 -22.71 0.52
C LYS A 11 -4.07 -23.31 0.81
N PRO A 12 -4.76 -22.85 1.87
CA PRO A 12 -6.14 -23.20 2.13
C PRO A 12 -7.09 -22.81 1.01
N ASP A 13 -8.25 -23.46 0.95
CA ASP A 13 -9.24 -23.26 -0.12
C ASP A 13 -9.81 -21.84 -0.15
N TRP A 14 -9.95 -21.18 1.00
CA TRP A 14 -10.44 -19.79 1.08
C TRP A 14 -9.45 -18.73 0.56
N LEU A 15 -8.23 -19.15 0.18
CA LEU A 15 -7.25 -18.30 -0.50
C LEU A 15 -7.17 -18.57 -2.00
N LYS A 16 -8.03 -19.43 -2.55
CA LYS A 16 -8.16 -19.62 -3.99
C LYS A 16 -8.74 -18.36 -4.63
N ILE A 17 -8.11 -17.93 -5.70
CA ILE A 17 -8.49 -16.75 -6.47
C ILE A 17 -8.80 -17.17 -7.90
N SER A 18 -9.71 -16.47 -8.54
CA SER A 18 -9.88 -16.56 -9.98
C SER A 18 -8.81 -15.73 -10.66
N LEU A 19 -8.19 -16.26 -11.71
CA LEU A 19 -7.21 -15.50 -12.47
C LEU A 19 -7.88 -14.33 -13.20
N PRO A 20 -7.20 -13.17 -13.32
CA PRO A 20 -7.73 -12.06 -14.09
C PRO A 20 -8.02 -12.46 -15.53
N GLN A 21 -9.25 -12.24 -15.98
CA GLN A 21 -9.69 -12.51 -17.36
C GLN A 21 -10.53 -11.34 -17.86
N GLY A 22 -10.59 -11.19 -19.18
CA GLY A 22 -11.47 -10.23 -19.87
C GLY A 22 -10.76 -9.09 -20.60
N LYS A 23 -11.50 -8.45 -21.52
CA LYS A 23 -11.01 -7.39 -22.41
C LYS A 23 -10.54 -6.15 -21.64
N GLN A 24 -11.33 -5.71 -20.65
CA GLN A 24 -11.01 -4.55 -19.81
C GLN A 24 -9.66 -4.70 -19.08
N TYR A 25 -9.31 -5.92 -18.66
CA TYR A 25 -8.01 -6.22 -18.09
C TYR A 25 -6.87 -6.03 -19.11
N LEU A 26 -7.04 -6.55 -20.33
CA LEU A 26 -6.02 -6.44 -21.37
C LEU A 26 -5.81 -4.99 -21.80
N ASP A 27 -6.89 -4.23 -21.96
CA ASP A 27 -6.86 -2.83 -22.37
C ASP A 27 -6.09 -1.96 -21.35
N VAL A 28 -6.41 -2.10 -20.05
CA VAL A 28 -5.72 -1.35 -18.99
C VAL A 28 -4.24 -1.74 -18.90
N ARG A 29 -3.94 -3.04 -18.98
CA ARG A 29 -2.55 -3.54 -18.96
C ARG A 29 -1.75 -2.99 -20.14
N GLU A 30 -2.36 -2.90 -21.32
CA GLU A 30 -1.73 -2.36 -22.51
C GLU A 30 -1.48 -0.84 -22.39
N ILE A 31 -2.43 -0.08 -21.84
CA ILE A 31 -2.26 1.35 -21.56
C ILE A 31 -1.06 1.57 -20.64
N ILE A 32 -1.00 0.85 -19.52
CA ILE A 32 0.11 0.94 -18.55
C ILE A 32 1.45 0.65 -19.23
N ALA A 33 1.53 -0.43 -20.02
CA ALA A 33 2.75 -0.83 -20.71
C ALA A 33 3.19 0.20 -21.77
N ARG A 34 2.28 0.68 -22.62
CA ARG A 34 2.58 1.67 -23.67
C ARG A 34 3.01 3.02 -23.11
N LYS A 35 2.52 3.40 -21.92
CA LYS A 35 2.84 4.66 -21.27
C LYS A 35 4.06 4.58 -20.35
N GLY A 36 4.71 3.41 -20.26
CA GLY A 36 5.87 3.23 -19.37
C GLY A 36 5.53 3.54 -17.91
N LEU A 37 4.32 3.17 -17.47
CA LEU A 37 3.86 3.31 -16.10
C LEU A 37 3.96 1.99 -15.36
N HIS A 38 3.98 2.05 -14.03
CA HIS A 38 3.96 0.87 -13.18
C HIS A 38 2.69 0.83 -12.32
N THR A 39 2.24 -0.38 -11.99
CA THR A 39 1.15 -0.57 -11.03
C THR A 39 1.58 -1.57 -9.97
N ILE A 40 1.27 -1.26 -8.71
CA ILE A 40 1.48 -2.22 -7.61
C ILE A 40 0.57 -3.44 -7.77
N CYS A 41 -0.54 -3.31 -8.51
CA CYS A 41 -1.41 -4.43 -8.87
C CYS A 41 -0.65 -5.53 -9.63
N VAL A 42 0.18 -5.15 -10.60
CA VAL A 42 0.99 -6.09 -11.38
C VAL A 42 2.26 -6.48 -10.62
N SER A 43 3.03 -5.51 -10.11
CA SER A 43 4.29 -5.77 -9.40
C SER A 43 4.11 -6.59 -8.12
N GLY A 44 2.98 -6.41 -7.44
CA GLY A 44 2.58 -7.13 -6.23
C GLY A 44 1.78 -8.42 -6.47
N LYS A 45 1.55 -8.82 -7.74
CA LYS A 45 0.75 -10.01 -8.11
C LYS A 45 -0.63 -10.02 -7.43
N CYS A 46 -1.34 -8.89 -7.50
CA CYS A 46 -2.56 -8.67 -6.75
C CYS A 46 -3.70 -9.62 -7.19
N PRO A 47 -4.38 -10.29 -6.24
CA PRO A 47 -5.52 -11.16 -6.55
C PRO A 47 -6.78 -10.40 -6.97
N ASN A 48 -6.89 -9.11 -6.64
CA ASN A 48 -8.13 -8.34 -6.75
C ASN A 48 -8.21 -7.50 -8.03
N LEU A 49 -7.30 -7.73 -8.97
CA LEU A 49 -7.04 -6.81 -10.07
C LEU A 49 -8.26 -6.62 -10.99
N SER A 50 -8.93 -7.70 -11.41
CA SER A 50 -10.14 -7.60 -12.23
C SER A 50 -11.30 -6.89 -11.51
N GLU A 51 -11.45 -7.12 -10.21
CA GLU A 51 -12.51 -6.50 -9.43
C GLU A 51 -12.29 -4.98 -9.30
N CYS A 52 -11.10 -4.56 -8.89
CA CYS A 52 -10.79 -3.14 -8.70
C CYS A 52 -10.92 -2.36 -10.01
N TRP A 53 -10.38 -2.90 -11.12
CA TRP A 53 -10.44 -2.21 -12.41
C TRP A 53 -11.88 -2.14 -12.95
N GLY A 54 -12.69 -3.17 -12.72
CA GLY A 54 -14.13 -3.15 -13.06
C GLY A 54 -14.93 -2.09 -12.30
N ARG A 55 -14.47 -1.67 -11.11
CA ARG A 55 -15.08 -0.60 -10.30
C ARG A 55 -14.62 0.81 -10.70
N GLY A 56 -13.68 0.93 -11.63
CA GLY A 56 -13.06 2.22 -11.98
C GLY A 56 -12.02 2.67 -10.96
N THR A 57 -11.32 1.72 -10.31
CA THR A 57 -10.24 1.99 -9.35
C THR A 57 -8.95 1.29 -9.79
N ALA A 58 -7.82 2.01 -9.80
CA ALA A 58 -6.50 1.44 -10.05
C ALA A 58 -5.45 1.99 -9.09
N SER A 59 -4.37 1.23 -8.89
CA SER A 59 -3.25 1.63 -8.03
C SER A 59 -1.95 1.74 -8.84
N PHE A 60 -1.46 2.96 -9.02
CA PHE A 60 -0.24 3.25 -9.77
C PHE A 60 0.96 3.36 -8.83
N MET A 61 2.11 2.90 -9.31
CA MET A 61 3.39 3.01 -8.62
C MET A 61 4.26 3.99 -9.40
N ILE A 62 4.56 5.12 -8.79
CA ILE A 62 5.41 6.18 -9.35
C ILE A 62 6.86 6.03 -8.88
N LEU A 63 7.76 6.79 -9.49
CA LEU A 63 9.21 6.75 -9.26
C LEU A 63 9.86 5.42 -9.68
N GLY A 64 9.23 4.70 -10.61
CA GLY A 64 9.74 3.47 -11.22
C GLY A 64 9.37 2.17 -10.46
N ASP A 65 10.09 1.08 -10.74
CA ASP A 65 9.89 -0.26 -10.16
C ASP A 65 11.07 -0.80 -9.35
N VAL A 66 12.04 0.06 -9.04
CA VAL A 66 13.26 -0.26 -8.27
C VAL A 66 13.29 0.57 -6.99
N CYS A 67 13.24 -0.11 -5.85
CA CYS A 67 13.21 0.48 -4.52
C CYS A 67 14.59 0.47 -3.87
N THR A 68 14.95 1.57 -3.19
CA THR A 68 16.20 1.65 -2.40
C THR A 68 16.16 0.81 -1.13
N ARG A 69 14.99 0.28 -0.77
CA ARG A 69 14.77 -0.57 0.41
C ARG A 69 14.50 -2.03 0.01
N ALA A 70 14.70 -2.93 0.97
CA ALA A 70 14.73 -4.38 0.78
C ALA A 70 13.80 -5.10 1.76
N CYS A 71 12.57 -4.59 1.93
CA CYS A 71 11.58 -5.19 2.83
C CYS A 71 11.32 -6.66 2.46
N ARG A 72 11.44 -7.57 3.43
CA ARG A 72 11.52 -9.02 3.18
C ARG A 72 10.19 -9.67 2.79
N PHE A 73 9.11 -8.89 2.81
CA PHE A 73 7.78 -9.29 2.33
C PHE A 73 7.47 -8.78 0.91
N CYS A 74 8.20 -7.77 0.42
CA CYS A 74 7.83 -7.00 -0.76
C CYS A 74 8.48 -7.58 -2.02
N SER A 75 7.69 -7.71 -3.10
CA SER A 75 8.15 -8.27 -4.39
C SER A 75 8.74 -7.24 -5.36
N VAL A 76 8.73 -5.96 -5.01
CA VAL A 76 9.35 -4.89 -5.80
C VAL A 76 10.86 -5.10 -5.84
N LYS A 77 11.50 -4.80 -6.97
CA LYS A 77 12.95 -5.00 -7.13
C LYS A 77 13.70 -4.06 -6.20
N THR A 78 14.73 -4.57 -5.52
CA THR A 78 15.66 -3.73 -4.76
C THR A 78 16.83 -3.30 -5.63
N GLY A 79 17.21 -2.03 -5.55
CA GLY A 79 18.36 -1.46 -6.24
C GLY A 79 18.50 0.04 -5.98
N SER A 80 19.47 0.69 -6.61
CA SER A 80 19.60 2.15 -6.56
C SER A 80 19.27 2.74 -7.93
N PRO A 81 18.24 3.61 -8.03
CA PRO A 81 17.95 4.36 -9.26
C PRO A 81 18.96 5.49 -9.58
N GLN A 82 20.02 5.65 -8.78
CA GLN A 82 21.11 6.60 -9.00
C GLN A 82 20.65 8.07 -9.13
N GLY A 83 19.58 8.45 -8.44
CA GLY A 83 19.03 9.81 -8.51
C GLY A 83 18.26 10.12 -9.80
N ILE A 84 18.11 9.14 -10.71
CA ILE A 84 17.39 9.34 -11.97
C ILE A 84 15.88 9.41 -11.69
N VAL A 85 15.22 10.41 -12.27
CA VAL A 85 13.78 10.67 -12.13
C VAL A 85 13.21 11.05 -13.49
N ASP A 86 12.12 10.40 -13.89
CA ASP A 86 11.36 10.75 -15.09
C ASP A 86 10.26 11.77 -14.76
N TRP A 87 10.56 13.04 -14.94
CA TRP A 87 9.63 14.14 -14.66
C TRP A 87 8.44 14.24 -15.63
N ASN A 88 8.37 13.40 -16.67
CA ASN A 88 7.19 13.29 -17.54
C ASN A 88 6.21 12.21 -17.06
N GLU A 89 6.59 11.33 -16.11
CA GLU A 89 5.69 10.32 -15.55
C GLU A 89 4.39 10.91 -14.95
N PRO A 90 4.40 12.05 -14.23
CA PRO A 90 3.18 12.73 -13.76
C PRO A 90 2.13 12.96 -14.84
N ASP A 91 2.54 13.50 -15.99
CA ASP A 91 1.63 13.84 -17.09
C ASP A 91 1.09 12.59 -17.77
N ARG A 92 1.93 11.56 -17.93
CA ARG A 92 1.51 10.26 -18.48
C ARG A 92 0.54 9.55 -17.54
N LEU A 93 0.74 9.65 -16.23
CA LEU A 93 -0.20 9.11 -15.23
C LEU A 93 -1.54 9.85 -15.32
N ALA A 94 -1.53 11.18 -15.29
CA ALA A 94 -2.74 11.99 -15.38
C ALA A 94 -3.56 11.71 -16.65
N GLU A 95 -2.89 11.55 -17.81
CA GLU A 95 -3.53 11.12 -19.07
C GLU A 95 -4.12 9.72 -18.99
N SER A 96 -3.44 8.80 -18.29
CA SER A 96 -3.89 7.41 -18.20
C SER A 96 -5.12 7.28 -17.31
N ILE A 97 -5.17 8.04 -16.21
CA ILE A 97 -6.35 8.13 -15.33
C ILE A 97 -7.57 8.63 -16.12
N GLU A 98 -7.40 9.70 -16.91
CA GLU A 98 -8.45 10.27 -17.78
C GLU A 98 -8.95 9.23 -18.78
N LYS A 99 -8.04 8.60 -19.54
CA LYS A 99 -8.38 7.59 -20.56
C LYS A 99 -9.06 6.35 -19.99
N MET A 100 -8.70 5.97 -18.77
CA MET A 100 -9.30 4.84 -18.07
C MET A 100 -10.63 5.21 -17.41
N ASN A 101 -11.01 6.49 -17.41
CA ASN A 101 -12.21 7.02 -16.77
C ASN A 101 -12.35 6.53 -15.32
N LEU A 102 -11.24 6.59 -14.57
CA LEU A 102 -11.23 6.17 -13.17
C LEU A 102 -12.06 7.14 -12.34
N LYS A 103 -12.72 6.60 -11.30
CA LYS A 103 -13.44 7.40 -10.29
C LYS A 103 -12.60 7.65 -9.05
N HIS A 104 -11.73 6.68 -8.76
CA HIS A 104 -10.81 6.71 -7.65
C HIS A 104 -9.44 6.21 -8.09
N CYS A 105 -8.38 6.90 -7.73
CA CYS A 105 -7.02 6.51 -8.04
C CYS A 105 -6.18 6.41 -6.77
N VAL A 106 -5.52 5.26 -6.59
CA VAL A 106 -4.51 5.10 -5.55
C VAL A 106 -3.14 5.32 -6.17
N ILE A 107 -2.34 6.19 -5.56
CA ILE A 107 -0.94 6.41 -5.96
C ILE A 107 -0.06 5.89 -4.84
N THR A 108 0.95 5.11 -5.17
CA THR A 108 2.03 4.64 -4.28
C THR A 108 3.37 4.90 -4.95
N SER A 109 4.48 4.78 -4.23
CA SER A 109 5.81 4.81 -4.83
C SER A 109 6.70 3.72 -4.28
N VAL A 110 7.83 3.50 -4.95
CA VAL A 110 9.01 2.92 -4.30
C VAL A 110 9.65 3.93 -3.34
N ASP A 111 10.48 3.46 -2.42
CA ASP A 111 11.33 4.35 -1.62
C ASP A 111 12.51 4.84 -2.47
N ARG A 112 12.81 6.15 -2.34
CA ARG A 112 13.87 6.86 -3.07
C ARG A 112 14.87 7.49 -2.11
N ASP A 113 15.49 6.68 -1.25
CA ASP A 113 16.51 7.14 -0.31
C ASP A 113 17.78 7.71 -1.02
N ASP A 114 17.86 7.57 -2.34
CA ASP A 114 18.88 8.16 -3.21
C ASP A 114 18.61 9.63 -3.60
N LEU A 115 17.40 10.14 -3.33
CA LEU A 115 17.03 11.53 -3.57
C LEU A 115 17.15 12.38 -2.29
N PRO A 116 17.53 13.67 -2.39
CA PRO A 116 17.71 14.54 -1.24
C PRO A 116 16.41 14.79 -0.45
N ASP A 117 15.27 14.80 -1.12
CA ASP A 117 13.93 14.99 -0.55
C ASP A 117 13.13 13.68 -0.47
N LEU A 118 13.80 12.54 -0.67
CA LEU A 118 13.19 11.20 -0.67
C LEU A 118 12.04 11.04 -1.69
N GLY A 119 11.96 11.90 -2.71
CA GLY A 119 10.92 11.93 -3.74
C GLY A 119 9.67 12.74 -3.40
N ALA A 120 9.65 13.50 -2.31
CA ALA A 120 8.47 14.24 -1.85
C ALA A 120 7.98 15.30 -2.86
N GLU A 121 8.87 16.04 -3.52
CA GLU A 121 8.48 17.03 -4.55
C GLU A 121 7.87 16.34 -5.78
N PHE A 122 8.38 15.16 -6.12
CA PHE A 122 7.84 14.38 -7.23
C PHE A 122 6.42 13.89 -6.92
N TRP A 123 6.18 13.41 -5.68
CA TRP A 123 4.84 13.10 -5.19
C TRP A 123 3.90 14.29 -5.31
N ALA A 124 4.32 15.47 -4.82
CA ALA A 124 3.51 16.67 -4.87
C ALA A 124 3.18 17.09 -6.31
N THR A 125 4.18 17.06 -7.19
CA THR A 125 4.01 17.35 -8.63
C THR A 125 3.02 16.39 -9.27
N THR A 126 3.14 15.09 -8.98
CA THR A 126 2.24 14.06 -9.49
C THR A 126 0.79 14.32 -9.11
N ILE A 127 0.53 14.58 -7.83
CA ILE A 127 -0.85 14.80 -7.35
C ILE A 127 -1.45 16.06 -7.97
N ARG A 128 -0.69 17.16 -8.07
CA ARG A 128 -1.13 18.39 -8.73
C ARG A 128 -1.52 18.13 -10.18
N ARG A 129 -0.67 17.46 -10.97
CA ARG A 129 -0.96 17.14 -12.38
C ARG A 129 -2.17 16.23 -12.55
N VAL A 130 -2.32 15.25 -11.68
CA VAL A 130 -3.49 14.36 -11.71
C VAL A 130 -4.77 15.15 -11.46
N LYS A 131 -4.80 16.01 -10.43
CA LYS A 131 -5.98 16.83 -10.09
C LYS A 131 -6.30 17.89 -11.13
N GLU A 132 -5.29 18.56 -11.67
CA GLU A 132 -5.45 19.57 -12.73
C GLU A 132 -6.16 18.98 -13.96
N ARG A 133 -5.79 17.76 -14.33
CA ARG A 133 -6.36 17.08 -15.49
C ARG A 133 -7.66 16.31 -15.19
N ASN A 134 -7.82 15.84 -13.95
CA ASN A 134 -8.92 14.97 -13.53
C ASN A 134 -9.58 15.54 -12.26
N PRO A 135 -10.31 16.68 -12.35
CA PRO A 135 -10.82 17.39 -11.17
C PRO A 135 -11.84 16.59 -10.35
N ASP A 136 -12.54 15.65 -10.97
CA ASP A 136 -13.57 14.82 -10.32
C ASP A 136 -13.01 13.50 -9.74
N VAL A 137 -11.73 13.20 -9.96
CA VAL A 137 -11.10 11.96 -9.46
C VAL A 137 -10.72 12.14 -8.00
N THR A 138 -11.16 11.19 -7.18
CA THR A 138 -10.71 11.08 -5.78
C THR A 138 -9.39 10.33 -5.70
N LEU A 139 -8.53 10.72 -4.76
CA LEU A 139 -7.16 10.24 -4.60
C LEU A 139 -6.90 9.68 -3.21
N GLU A 140 -6.30 8.49 -3.18
CA GLU A 140 -5.61 7.95 -2.02
C GLU A 140 -4.11 7.91 -2.31
N THR A 141 -3.27 8.40 -1.40
CA THR A 141 -1.81 8.33 -1.52
C THR A 141 -1.22 7.40 -0.48
N LEU A 142 -0.65 6.27 -0.91
CA LEU A 142 0.12 5.37 -0.05
C LEU A 142 1.59 5.78 -0.07
N ILE A 143 1.98 6.59 0.91
CA ILE A 143 3.28 7.23 0.95
C ILE A 143 4.35 6.39 1.67
N PRO A 144 5.63 6.53 1.31
CA PRO A 144 6.74 6.07 2.16
C PRO A 144 6.76 6.85 3.49
N ASP A 145 7.62 6.44 4.42
CA ASP A 145 7.74 7.12 5.72
C ASP A 145 8.44 8.48 5.64
N PHE A 146 9.12 8.80 4.53
CA PHE A 146 9.99 9.96 4.37
C PHE A 146 10.99 10.14 5.54
N ASN A 147 11.42 9.03 6.15
CA ASN A 147 12.21 8.99 7.39
C ASN A 147 11.59 9.76 8.58
N GLY A 148 10.29 10.04 8.55
CA GLY A 148 9.57 10.82 9.56
C GLY A 148 9.80 12.34 9.47
N ILE A 149 10.38 12.83 8.37
CA ILE A 149 10.62 14.26 8.17
C ILE A 149 9.29 14.95 7.86
N GLU A 150 8.77 15.71 8.82
CA GLU A 150 7.44 16.33 8.71
C GLU A 150 7.29 17.22 7.48
N GLU A 151 8.31 18.02 7.14
CA GLU A 151 8.30 18.90 5.95
C GLU A 151 8.01 18.12 4.65
N LEU A 152 8.62 16.95 4.49
CA LEU A 152 8.44 16.11 3.31
C LEU A 152 7.05 15.47 3.28
N ILE A 153 6.51 15.10 4.45
CA ILE A 153 5.14 14.60 4.57
C ILE A 153 4.15 15.73 4.21
N TYR A 154 4.37 16.95 4.69
CA TYR A 154 3.51 18.10 4.40
C TYR A 154 3.51 18.49 2.92
N LYS A 155 4.61 18.31 2.18
CA LYS A 155 4.62 18.48 0.72
C LYS A 155 3.54 17.66 0.03
N VAL A 156 3.28 16.43 0.51
CA VAL A 156 2.21 15.58 -0.02
C VAL A 156 0.85 16.01 0.52
N ILE A 157 0.72 16.24 1.83
CA ILE A 157 -0.53 16.67 2.47
C ILE A 157 -1.10 17.93 1.79
N ASP A 158 -0.26 18.91 1.50
CA ASP A 158 -0.67 20.21 0.96
C ASP A 158 -1.16 20.15 -0.49
N THR A 159 -1.03 19.00 -1.16
CA THR A 159 -1.68 18.76 -2.47
C THR A 159 -3.13 18.29 -2.35
N GLY A 160 -3.59 18.04 -1.11
CA GLY A 160 -4.98 17.79 -0.73
C GLY A 160 -5.60 16.45 -1.15
N PRO A 161 -4.89 15.31 -1.21
CA PRO A 161 -5.57 14.02 -1.45
C PRO A 161 -6.61 13.74 -0.36
N GLU A 162 -7.69 13.03 -0.71
CA GLU A 162 -8.78 12.73 0.24
C GLU A 162 -8.33 11.78 1.36
N ILE A 163 -7.45 10.84 1.01
CA ILE A 163 -6.88 9.84 1.94
C ILE A 163 -5.36 9.83 1.79
N ILE A 164 -4.66 9.81 2.92
CA ILE A 164 -3.22 9.56 2.95
C ILE A 164 -2.96 8.34 3.82
N SER A 165 -2.35 7.34 3.21
CA SER A 165 -2.05 6.04 3.78
C SER A 165 -0.56 5.90 4.06
N HIS A 166 -0.20 5.32 5.20
CA HIS A 166 1.14 4.79 5.47
C HIS A 166 1.02 3.47 6.24
N ASN A 167 1.51 2.37 5.68
CA ASN A 167 1.32 1.07 6.29
C ASN A 167 2.33 0.79 7.42
N MET A 168 1.84 0.26 8.53
CA MET A 168 2.68 -0.36 9.56
C MET A 168 3.27 -1.69 9.09
N GLU A 169 2.55 -2.40 8.21
CA GLU A 169 2.83 -3.71 7.62
C GLU A 169 2.83 -4.88 8.61
N THR A 170 3.32 -4.70 9.83
CA THR A 170 3.36 -5.73 10.86
C THR A 170 3.46 -5.09 12.25
N VAL A 171 3.48 -5.92 13.29
CA VAL A 171 3.57 -5.52 14.70
C VAL A 171 4.98 -5.04 15.06
N ARG A 172 5.10 -4.31 16.18
CA ARG A 172 6.35 -3.72 16.69
C ARG A 172 7.53 -4.71 16.73
N ARG A 173 7.33 -5.89 17.34
CA ARG A 173 8.37 -6.94 17.47
C ARG A 173 8.90 -7.45 16.12
N LEU A 174 8.03 -7.54 15.12
CA LEU A 174 8.37 -8.10 13.81
C LEU A 174 8.92 -7.07 12.82
N THR A 175 8.66 -5.78 13.05
CA THR A 175 9.13 -4.68 12.19
C THR A 175 10.60 -4.82 11.76
N PRO A 176 11.60 -4.98 12.65
CA PRO A 176 13.01 -5.08 12.23
C PRO A 176 13.33 -6.36 11.44
N LYS A 177 12.48 -7.39 11.50
CA LYS A 177 12.62 -8.63 10.73
C LYS A 177 11.92 -8.57 9.38
N VAL A 178 10.88 -7.76 9.25
CA VAL A 178 9.99 -7.67 8.08
C VAL A 178 10.37 -6.52 7.18
N ARG A 179 10.67 -5.35 7.76
CA ARG A 179 10.97 -4.10 7.06
C ARG A 179 12.46 -3.79 7.18
N SER A 180 13.11 -3.44 6.08
CA SER A 180 14.58 -3.34 6.06
C SER A 180 15.13 -2.07 6.70
N ARG A 181 14.36 -0.96 6.66
CA ARG A 181 14.82 0.36 7.10
C ARG A 181 13.78 1.10 7.96
N ALA A 182 12.51 0.95 7.60
CA ALA A 182 11.41 1.57 8.33
C ALA A 182 11.36 1.09 9.78
N LYS A 183 11.11 2.03 10.70
CA LYS A 183 10.96 1.77 12.14
C LYS A 183 9.51 1.97 12.52
N TYR A 184 9.02 1.17 13.46
CA TYR A 184 7.63 1.18 13.89
C TYR A 184 7.19 2.58 14.38
N ASP A 185 7.97 3.19 15.28
CA ASP A 185 7.64 4.53 15.80
C ASP A 185 7.73 5.65 14.76
N VAL A 186 8.60 5.50 13.74
CA VAL A 186 8.66 6.45 12.62
C VAL A 186 7.39 6.35 11.78
N SER A 187 6.91 5.14 11.50
CA SER A 187 5.66 4.92 10.78
C SER A 187 4.43 5.42 11.55
N LEU A 188 4.37 5.22 12.87
CA LEU A 188 3.35 5.81 13.71
C LEU A 188 3.40 7.33 13.66
N LYS A 189 4.60 7.92 13.72
CA LYS A 189 4.79 9.37 13.61
C LYS A 189 4.32 9.91 12.26
N THR A 190 4.56 9.19 11.16
CA THR A 190 4.03 9.55 9.84
C THR A 190 2.50 9.63 9.85
N ILE A 191 1.83 8.61 10.41
CA ILE A 191 0.36 8.61 10.57
C ILE A 191 -0.12 9.75 11.47
N GLU A 192 0.57 9.98 12.58
CA GLU A 192 0.26 11.07 13.51
C GLU A 192 0.33 12.43 12.80
N THR A 193 1.35 12.68 11.99
CA THR A 193 1.51 13.92 11.21
C THR A 193 0.35 14.11 10.23
N ILE A 194 -0.06 13.05 9.54
CA ILE A 194 -1.23 13.09 8.64
C ILE A 194 -2.49 13.44 9.44
N ALA A 195 -2.73 12.75 10.55
CA ALA A 195 -3.91 12.96 11.39
C ALA A 195 -3.98 14.39 11.94
N LYS A 196 -2.86 14.90 12.48
CA LYS A 196 -2.75 16.27 13.03
C LYS A 196 -2.96 17.37 11.99
N SER A 197 -2.70 17.08 10.71
CA SER A 197 -2.92 18.08 9.64
C SER A 197 -4.39 18.46 9.48
N GLY A 198 -5.32 17.55 9.78
CA GLY A 198 -6.76 17.72 9.55
C GLY A 198 -7.15 17.84 8.07
N LYS A 199 -6.22 17.65 7.12
CA LYS A 199 -6.42 17.89 5.68
C LYS A 199 -6.78 16.64 4.87
N ALA A 200 -6.48 15.45 5.39
CA ALA A 200 -6.77 14.18 4.75
C ALA A 200 -7.11 13.12 5.79
N LYS A 201 -7.80 12.04 5.37
CA LYS A 201 -8.05 10.92 6.28
C LYS A 201 -6.79 10.05 6.42
N PRO A 202 -6.28 9.86 7.64
CA PRO A 202 -5.15 8.97 7.89
C PRO A 202 -5.59 7.50 7.82
N LYS A 203 -4.83 6.71 7.05
CA LYS A 203 -5.09 5.29 6.84
C LYS A 203 -3.83 4.46 7.05
N SER A 204 -3.98 3.25 7.58
CA SER A 204 -2.88 2.29 7.68
C SER A 204 -3.33 0.88 7.36
N GLY A 205 -2.36 -0.02 7.28
CA GLY A 205 -2.56 -1.42 7.00
C GLY A 205 -1.50 -2.30 7.64
N ILE A 206 -1.91 -3.52 7.94
CA ILE A 206 -1.06 -4.59 8.46
C ILE A 206 -1.33 -5.89 7.70
N MET A 207 -0.29 -6.70 7.56
CA MET A 207 -0.41 -8.06 7.07
C MET A 207 -0.29 -9.04 8.24
N VAL A 208 -1.16 -10.04 8.24
CA VAL A 208 -1.15 -11.14 9.22
C VAL A 208 -0.65 -12.45 8.61
N GLY A 209 -0.16 -13.36 9.46
CA GLY A 209 0.48 -14.61 9.09
C GLY A 209 2.01 -14.54 9.02
N LEU A 210 2.64 -13.52 9.63
CA LEU A 210 4.09 -13.35 9.70
C LEU A 210 4.71 -13.87 11.02
N GLY A 211 3.86 -14.26 11.98
CA GLY A 211 4.24 -14.81 13.28
C GLY A 211 4.00 -13.85 14.45
N GLU A 212 3.16 -12.85 14.24
CA GLU A 212 2.54 -12.01 15.26
C GLU A 212 1.49 -12.79 16.05
N THR A 213 1.26 -12.39 17.31
CA THR A 213 0.14 -12.90 18.10
C THR A 213 -1.09 -11.99 17.96
N GLU A 214 -2.25 -12.49 18.38
CA GLU A 214 -3.47 -11.68 18.42
C GLU A 214 -3.29 -10.45 19.32
N GLU A 215 -2.65 -10.60 20.48
CA GLU A 215 -2.41 -9.50 21.42
C GLU A 215 -1.57 -8.38 20.79
N GLU A 216 -0.53 -8.73 20.03
CA GLU A 216 0.30 -7.74 19.33
C GLU A 216 -0.46 -7.03 18.20
N ILE A 217 -1.40 -7.71 17.56
CA ILE A 217 -2.30 -7.09 16.57
C ILE A 217 -3.22 -6.09 17.26
N LEU A 218 -3.79 -6.45 18.42
CA LEU A 218 -4.64 -5.55 19.19
C LEU A 218 -3.87 -4.34 19.74
N GLU A 219 -2.63 -4.53 20.21
CA GLU A 219 -1.73 -3.44 20.60
C GLU A 219 -1.45 -2.51 19.41
N THR A 220 -1.21 -3.08 18.23
CA THR A 220 -0.99 -2.27 17.00
C THR A 220 -2.23 -1.47 16.62
N MET A 221 -3.44 -2.00 16.85
CA MET A 221 -4.68 -1.26 16.67
C MET A 221 -4.79 -0.09 17.65
N ASP A 222 -4.46 -0.31 18.92
CA ASP A 222 -4.46 0.74 19.95
C ASP A 222 -3.45 1.85 19.64
N ASP A 223 -2.23 1.48 19.24
CA ASP A 223 -1.20 2.41 18.78
C ASP A 223 -1.68 3.29 17.63
N LEU A 224 -2.33 2.69 16.63
CA LEU A 224 -2.87 3.42 15.47
C LEU A 224 -4.02 4.36 15.84
N ILE A 225 -4.93 3.93 16.71
CA ILE A 225 -6.02 4.78 17.22
C ILE A 225 -5.45 5.97 18.00
N ASN A 226 -4.45 5.75 18.84
CA ASN A 226 -3.82 6.78 19.66
C ASN A 226 -3.17 7.90 18.82
N VAL A 227 -2.68 7.58 17.61
CA VAL A 227 -2.14 8.58 16.67
C VAL A 227 -3.19 9.14 15.69
N GLY A 228 -4.46 8.80 15.87
CA GLY A 228 -5.58 9.35 15.11
C GLY A 228 -5.85 8.68 13.76
N CYS A 229 -5.36 7.46 13.53
CA CYS A 229 -5.67 6.68 12.33
C CYS A 229 -7.18 6.41 12.23
N GLN A 230 -7.76 6.59 11.05
CA GLN A 230 -9.22 6.46 10.86
C GLN A 230 -9.61 5.21 10.06
N VAL A 231 -8.72 4.71 9.22
CA VAL A 231 -8.98 3.56 8.34
C VAL A 231 -7.91 2.50 8.55
N LEU A 232 -8.33 1.26 8.78
CA LEU A 232 -7.44 0.11 8.93
C LEU A 232 -7.74 -0.97 7.90
N THR A 233 -6.69 -1.46 7.22
CA THR A 233 -6.77 -2.67 6.39
C THR A 233 -5.97 -3.82 6.99
N ILE A 234 -6.55 -5.01 7.06
CA ILE A 234 -5.90 -6.22 7.59
C ILE A 234 -6.01 -7.32 6.54
N GLY A 235 -4.87 -7.75 6.01
CA GLY A 235 -4.81 -8.74 4.93
C GLY A 235 -3.89 -9.92 5.25
N GLN A 236 -4.08 -11.06 4.60
CA GLN A 236 -3.13 -12.18 4.72
C GLN A 236 -1.83 -11.84 3.98
N TYR A 237 -0.69 -12.04 4.66
CA TYR A 237 0.60 -12.10 4.01
C TYR A 237 0.67 -13.33 3.09
N LEU A 238 0.93 -13.09 1.81
CA LEU A 238 1.15 -14.13 0.81
C LEU A 238 2.58 -14.02 0.31
N GLN A 239 3.38 -15.06 0.57
CA GLN A 239 4.77 -15.12 0.16
C GLN A 239 4.93 -14.96 -1.36
N PRO A 240 5.63 -13.91 -1.86
CA PRO A 240 5.74 -13.67 -3.30
C PRO A 240 6.63 -14.67 -4.05
N THR A 241 7.75 -15.06 -3.43
CA THR A 241 8.70 -16.09 -3.91
C THR A 241 9.37 -16.76 -2.72
N ARG A 242 10.03 -17.92 -2.95
CA ARG A 242 10.77 -18.67 -1.91
C ARG A 242 11.89 -17.89 -1.20
N LYS A 243 12.34 -16.75 -1.75
CA LYS A 243 13.37 -15.89 -1.15
C LYS A 243 12.80 -14.93 -0.07
N HIS A 244 11.49 -14.72 -0.06
CA HIS A 244 10.79 -13.86 0.89
C HIS A 244 10.44 -14.62 2.16
N LEU A 245 10.00 -13.91 3.19
CA LEU A 245 9.58 -14.52 4.46
C LEU A 245 8.57 -15.67 4.24
N THR A 246 8.75 -16.77 4.97
CA THR A 246 7.78 -17.87 4.96
C THR A 246 6.51 -17.44 5.69
N VAL A 247 5.36 -17.85 5.17
CA VAL A 247 4.08 -17.69 5.88
C VAL A 247 4.11 -18.55 7.14
N LYS A 248 3.89 -17.93 8.31
CA LYS A 248 3.84 -18.64 9.60
C LYS A 248 2.46 -19.21 9.89
N GLU A 249 1.42 -18.50 9.47
CA GLU A 249 0.03 -18.93 9.65
C GLU A 249 -0.84 -18.44 8.50
N PHE A 250 -1.81 -19.26 8.09
CA PHE A 250 -2.92 -18.81 7.26
C PHE A 250 -4.13 -18.51 8.15
N VAL A 251 -4.30 -17.22 8.44
CA VAL A 251 -5.35 -16.73 9.33
C VAL A 251 -6.73 -17.05 8.72
N THR A 252 -7.64 -17.51 9.58
CA THR A 252 -8.98 -17.95 9.16
C THR A 252 -9.89 -16.75 8.86
N PRO A 253 -10.89 -16.89 7.97
CA PRO A 253 -11.89 -15.85 7.75
C PRO A 253 -12.65 -15.42 9.01
N GLU A 254 -12.84 -16.32 9.98
CA GLU A 254 -13.42 -16.00 11.29
C GLU A 254 -12.55 -15.01 12.07
N GLN A 255 -11.24 -15.26 12.12
CA GLN A 255 -10.31 -14.36 12.81
C GLN A 255 -10.25 -12.98 12.15
N PHE A 256 -10.30 -12.90 10.80
CA PHE A 256 -10.43 -11.61 10.12
C PHE A 256 -11.74 -10.89 10.48
N ARG A 257 -12.87 -11.60 10.59
CA ARG A 257 -14.15 -11.02 11.06
C ARG A 257 -14.04 -10.51 12.49
N LYS A 258 -13.39 -11.25 13.39
CA LYS A 258 -13.09 -10.82 14.76
C LYS A 258 -12.27 -9.52 14.77
N TYR A 259 -11.19 -9.44 14.00
CA TYR A 259 -10.40 -8.21 13.89
C TYR A 259 -11.20 -7.02 13.35
N LYS A 260 -12.14 -7.24 12.42
CA LYS A 260 -13.03 -6.18 11.92
C LYS A 260 -13.89 -5.60 13.04
N VAL A 261 -14.55 -6.47 13.80
CA VAL A 261 -15.43 -6.06 14.90
C VAL A 261 -14.64 -5.29 15.95
N ILE A 262 -13.52 -5.85 16.41
CA ILE A 262 -12.68 -5.21 17.44
C ILE A 262 -12.14 -3.86 16.95
N GLY A 263 -11.67 -3.77 15.70
CA GLY A 263 -11.19 -2.50 15.16
C GLY A 263 -12.27 -1.41 15.13
N LEU A 264 -13.49 -1.76 14.75
CA LEU A 264 -14.63 -0.82 14.79
C LEU A 264 -14.97 -0.42 16.23
N GLU A 265 -14.97 -1.36 17.18
CA GLU A 265 -15.21 -1.10 18.61
C GLU A 265 -14.14 -0.19 19.23
N LYS A 266 -12.87 -0.33 18.81
CA LYS A 266 -11.75 0.55 19.23
C LYS A 266 -11.86 1.97 18.66
N GLY A 267 -12.65 2.19 17.61
CA GLY A 267 -12.94 3.53 17.08
C GLY A 267 -12.42 3.83 15.67
N PHE A 268 -11.94 2.84 14.92
CA PHE A 268 -11.68 3.06 13.49
C PHE A 268 -13.00 3.36 12.78
N LYS A 269 -13.00 4.36 11.89
CA LYS A 269 -14.18 4.69 11.07
C LYS A 269 -14.46 3.60 10.02
N PHE A 270 -13.39 3.01 9.49
CA PHE A 270 -13.47 1.95 8.49
C PHE A 270 -12.46 0.86 8.81
N VAL A 271 -12.91 -0.39 8.72
CA VAL A 271 -12.04 -1.56 8.84
C VAL A 271 -12.34 -2.55 7.72
N GLU A 272 -11.36 -2.74 6.84
CA GLU A 272 -11.37 -3.80 5.84
C GLU A 272 -10.45 -4.92 6.31
N SER A 273 -11.03 -6.10 6.59
CA SER A 273 -10.30 -7.22 7.18
C SER A 273 -10.72 -8.50 6.49
N GLY A 274 -9.77 -9.15 5.82
CA GLY A 274 -10.04 -10.39 5.10
C GLY A 274 -8.81 -10.96 4.41
N PRO A 275 -8.84 -12.25 4.03
CA PRO A 275 -7.65 -12.94 3.52
C PRO A 275 -7.04 -12.28 2.27
N LEU A 276 -7.87 -11.75 1.37
CA LEU A 276 -7.42 -11.13 0.12
C LEU A 276 -7.37 -9.60 0.20
N VAL A 277 -7.65 -9.00 1.37
CA VAL A 277 -7.58 -7.55 1.54
C VAL A 277 -6.15 -7.06 1.29
N ARG A 278 -6.06 -5.89 0.66
CA ARG A 278 -4.85 -5.12 0.39
C ARG A 278 -5.13 -3.68 0.77
N SER A 279 -4.10 -2.87 0.99
CA SER A 279 -4.26 -1.46 1.37
C SER A 279 -5.18 -0.71 0.39
N SER A 280 -5.08 -0.96 -0.92
CA SER A 280 -5.93 -0.31 -1.92
C SER A 280 -7.24 -1.04 -2.24
N TYR A 281 -7.59 -2.09 -1.52
CA TYR A 281 -8.85 -2.83 -1.75
C TYR A 281 -10.04 -2.01 -1.23
N HIS A 282 -11.05 -1.80 -2.09
CA HIS A 282 -12.24 -0.98 -1.83
C HIS A 282 -11.93 0.44 -1.32
N ALA A 283 -10.77 0.98 -1.69
CA ALA A 283 -10.32 2.31 -1.25
C ALA A 283 -11.34 3.42 -1.55
N GLU A 284 -12.10 3.29 -2.63
CA GLU A 284 -13.15 4.24 -3.03
C GLU A 284 -14.27 4.41 -1.99
N LYS A 285 -14.44 3.44 -1.08
CA LYS A 285 -15.46 3.48 -0.01
C LYS A 285 -15.00 4.23 1.23
N HIS A 286 -13.72 4.59 1.31
CA HIS A 286 -13.14 5.27 2.46
C HIS A 286 -13.06 6.79 2.28
N VAL A 287 -13.44 7.30 1.09
CA VAL A 287 -13.50 8.73 0.75
C VAL A 287 -14.67 9.44 1.44
#